data_AF-A0A2E8G6G3-F1
#
_entry.id   AF-A0A2E8G6G3-F1
#
_cell.length_a   1.000
_cell.length_b   1.000
_cell.length_c   1.000
_cell.angle_alpha   90.00
_cell.angle_beta   90.00
_cell.angle_gamma   90.00
#
_symmetry.space_group_name_H-M   'P 1'
#
loop_
_entity.id
_entity.type
_entity.pdbx_description
1 polymer ?
#
loop_
_entity_poly.entity_id
_entity_poly.type
_entity_poly.pdbx_seq_one_letter_code
_entity_poly.pdbx_strand_id
1 'polypeptide(L)' 'MLKCKHVVVKADALVDGAPLTRRERFALRLHLLMCHHCRRYVRQLRALLNTLPRNPDSLDDARTREILDKLNAPQER' A
#
# COMPACT_ATOMS: atom_id res chain seq x y z
N MET A 1 -15.21 12.95 -13.37
CA MET A 1 -14.06 12.35 -14.10
C MET A 1 -12.93 12.05 -13.12
N LEU A 2 -12.73 10.78 -12.73
CA LEU A 2 -11.49 10.40 -12.04
C LEU A 2 -10.37 10.39 -13.07
N LYS A 3 -9.35 11.22 -12.88
CA LYS A 3 -8.12 11.16 -13.69
C LYS A 3 -7.34 9.91 -13.28
N CYS A 4 -6.65 9.28 -14.23
CA CYS A 4 -5.78 8.12 -13.98
C CYS A 4 -4.78 8.39 -12.84
N LYS A 5 -4.34 9.65 -12.66
CA LYS A 5 -3.48 10.07 -11.56
C LYS A 5 -4.10 9.83 -10.17
N HIS A 6 -5.40 10.05 -10.00
CA HIS A 6 -6.08 9.75 -8.73
C HIS A 6 -6.17 8.25 -8.46
N VAL A 7 -6.19 7.42 -9.51
CA VAL A 7 -6.18 5.95 -9.37
C VAL A 7 -4.82 5.48 -8.89
N VAL A 8 -3.73 6.05 -9.42
CA VAL A 8 -2.36 5.76 -8.98
C VAL A 8 -2.15 6.17 -7.52
N VAL A 9 -2.54 7.39 -7.14
CA VAL A 9 -2.41 7.88 -5.76
C VAL A 9 -3.21 7.04 -4.76
N LYS A 10 -4.35 6.48 -5.18
CA LYS A 10 -5.18 5.59 -4.34
C LYS A 10 -4.88 4.11 -4.55
N ALA A 11 -3.89 3.75 -5.38
CA ALA A 11 -3.58 2.37 -5.69
C ALA A 11 -2.97 1.66 -4.48
N ASP A 12 -2.08 2.34 -3.74
CA ASP A 12 -1.49 1.80 -2.51
C ASP A 12 -2.59 1.53 -1.47
N ALA A 13 -3.45 2.51 -1.19
CA ALA A 13 -4.61 2.32 -0.31
C ALA A 13 -5.56 1.20 -0.77
N LEU A 14 -5.68 0.98 -2.08
CA LEU A 14 -6.48 -0.09 -2.65
C LEU A 14 -5.84 -1.47 -2.46
N VAL A 15 -4.51 -1.57 -2.49
CA VAL A 15 -3.78 -2.83 -2.38
C VAL A 15 -3.46 -3.19 -0.92
N ASP A 16 -3.16 -2.20 -0.08
CA ASP A 16 -2.90 -2.36 1.35
C ASP A 16 -4.18 -2.51 2.18
N GLY A 17 -5.35 -2.27 1.59
CA GLY A 17 -6.63 -2.47 2.28
C GLY A 17 -6.97 -1.36 3.28
N ALA A 18 -6.32 -0.20 3.18
CA ALA A 18 -6.64 1.00 3.94
C ALA A 18 -8.13 1.38 3.82
N PRO A 19 -8.71 2.08 4.82
CA PRO A 19 -10.14 2.39 4.86
C PRO A 19 -10.53 3.43 3.78
N LEU A 20 -10.73 2.96 2.55
CA LEU A 20 -11.36 3.71 1.47
C LEU A 20 -12.87 3.71 1.67
N THR A 21 -13.52 4.86 1.46
CA THR A 21 -14.98 4.98 1.54
C THR A 21 -15.63 4.09 0.47
N ARG A 22 -16.74 3.40 0.77
CA ARG A 22 -17.42 2.47 -0.17
C ARG A 22 -17.69 3.10 -1.54
N ARG A 23 -18.04 4.40 -1.58
CA ARG A 23 -18.27 5.17 -2.81
C ARG A 23 -17.01 5.29 -3.68
N GLU A 24 -15.86 5.52 -3.06
CA GLU A 24 -14.57 5.64 -3.77
C GLU A 24 -14.15 4.30 -4.36
N ARG A 25 -14.37 3.20 -3.63
CA ARG A 25 -14.11 1.84 -4.12
C ARG A 25 -14.95 1.52 -5.35
N PHE A 26 -16.23 1.93 -5.38
CA PHE A 26 -17.09 1.79 -6.56
C PHE A 26 -16.62 2.64 -7.74
N ALA A 27 -16.29 3.92 -7.51
CA ALA A 27 -15.79 4.80 -8.56
C ALA A 27 -14.47 4.28 -9.18
N LEU A 28 -13.56 3.75 -8.35
CA LEU A 28 -12.31 3.15 -8.81
C LEU A 28 -12.57 1.88 -9.63
N ARG A 29 -13.47 0.99 -9.18
CA ARG A 29 -13.86 -0.22 -9.93
C ARG A 29 -14.43 0.13 -11.29
N LEU A 30 -15.35 1.09 -11.36
CA LEU A 30 -15.96 1.53 -12.60
C LEU A 30 -14.89 2.10 -13.57
N HIS A 31 -13.95 2.89 -13.05
CA HIS A 31 -12.84 3.41 -13.85
C HIS A 31 -11.90 2.30 -14.35
N LEU A 32 -11.53 1.33 -13.51
CA LEU A 32 -10.70 0.18 -13.90
C LEU A 32 -11.39 -0.72 -14.95
N LEU A 33 -12.72 -0.71 -14.98
CA LEU A 33 -13.51 -1.43 -15.97
C LEU A 33 -13.49 -0.72 -17.35
N MET A 34 -13.47 0.61 -17.35
CA MET A 34 -13.42 1.42 -18.58
C MET A 34 -12.00 1.69 -19.09
N CYS A 35 -10.99 1.72 -18.20
CA CYS A 35 -9.61 2.08 -18.55
C CYS A 35 -8.66 0.89 -18.44
N HIS A 36 -8.27 0.35 -19.59
CA HIS A 36 -7.36 -0.79 -19.68
C HIS A 36 -5.95 -0.50 -19.13
N HIS A 37 -5.43 0.73 -19.31
CA HIS A 37 -4.12 1.12 -18.79
C HIS A 37 -4.04 1.04 -17.26
N CYS A 38 -5.04 1.60 -16.58
CA CYS A 38 -5.12 1.52 -15.11
C CYS A 38 -5.25 0.07 -14.65
N ARG A 39 -5.99 -0.76 -15.39
CA ARG A 39 -6.14 -2.19 -15.09
C ARG A 39 -4.82 -2.95 -15.17
N ARG A 40 -4.01 -2.68 -16.21
CA ARG A 40 -2.68 -3.27 -16.37
C ARG A 40 -1.74 -2.82 -15.25
N TYR A 41 -1.73 -1.52 -14.94
CA TYR A 41 -0.92 -0.95 -13.86
C TYR A 41 -1.22 -1.62 -12.51
N VAL A 42 -2.49 -1.70 -12.10
CA VAL A 42 -2.87 -2.31 -10.82
C VAL A 42 -2.52 -3.79 -10.76
N ARG A 43 -2.63 -4.52 -11.88
CA ARG A 43 -2.19 -5.92 -11.95
C ARG A 43 -0.69 -6.06 -11.73
N GLN A 44 0.11 -5.20 -12.36
CA GLN A 44 1.56 -5.21 -12.23
C GLN A 44 2.00 -4.82 -10.81
N LEU A 45 1.34 -3.82 -10.23
CA LEU A 45 1.56 -3.41 -8.84
C LEU A 45 1.25 -4.56 -7.86
N ARG A 46 0.12 -5.26 -8.03
CA ARG A 46 -0.20 -6.44 -7.20
C ARG A 46 0.81 -7.57 -7.35
N ALA A 47 1.28 -7.83 -8.57
CA ALA A 47 2.30 -8.84 -8.80
C ALA A 47 3.61 -8.47 -8.08
N LEU A 48 4.03 -7.21 -8.18
CA LEU A 48 5.21 -6.71 -7.49
C LEU A 48 5.06 -6.79 -5.97
N LEU A 49 3.93 -6.35 -5.42
CA LEU A 49 3.66 -6.43 -3.98
C LEU A 49 3.57 -7.88 -3.46
N ASN A 50 3.10 -8.83 -4.27
CA ASN A 50 3.11 -10.24 -3.92
C ASN A 50 4.53 -10.86 -3.90
N THR A 51 5.48 -10.30 -4.66
CA THR A 51 6.88 -10.75 -4.61
C THR A 51 7.65 -10.19 -3.43
N LEU A 52 7.18 -9.09 -2.84
CA LEU A 52 7.78 -8.57 -1.62
C LEU A 52 7.41 -9.49 -0.46
N PRO A 53 8.37 -9.82 0.45
CA PRO A 53 8.05 -10.51 1.68
C PRO A 53 7.09 -9.63 2.48
N ARG A 54 5.81 -10.01 2.46
CA ARG A 54 4.80 -9.38 3.32
C ARG A 54 5.17 -9.80 4.73
N ASN A 55 5.63 -8.87 5.54
CA ASN A 55 5.80 -9.11 6.97
C ASN A 55 4.45 -8.78 7.63
N PRO A 56 3.59 -9.77 7.92
CA PRO A 56 2.27 -9.53 8.51
C PRO A 56 2.36 -9.19 9.99
N ASP A 57 3.54 -9.32 10.60
CA ASP A 57 3.73 -8.98 12.00
C ASP A 57 3.67 -7.46 12.14
N SER A 58 2.50 -6.96 12.59
CA SER A 58 2.49 -5.71 13.34
C SER A 58 3.54 -5.86 14.43
N LEU A 59 4.62 -5.09 14.34
CA LEU A 59 5.65 -5.15 15.38
C LEU A 59 4.96 -4.87 16.71
N ASP A 60 4.97 -5.88 17.58
CA ASP A 60 4.52 -5.72 18.95
C ASP A 60 5.29 -4.54 19.59
N ASP A 61 4.63 -3.79 20.47
CA ASP A 61 5.21 -2.60 21.12
C ASP A 61 6.55 -2.93 21.79
N ALA A 62 6.74 -4.17 22.28
CA ALA A 62 8.00 -4.62 22.84
C ALA A 62 9.14 -4.68 21.80
N ARG A 63 8.89 -5.22 20.61
CA ARG A 63 9.85 -5.26 19.49
C ARG A 63 10.16 -3.88 18.95
N THR A 64 9.16 -3.00 18.90
CA THR A 64 9.36 -1.60 18.50
C THR A 64 10.29 -0.87 19.48
N ARG A 65 10.10 -1.06 20.79
CA ARG A 65 10.99 -0.51 21.82
C ARG A 65 12.41 -1.08 21.74
N GLU A 66 12.56 -2.37 21.49
CA GLU A 66 13.87 -3.02 21.34
C GLU A 66 14.67 -2.43 20.17
N ILE A 67 14.03 -2.18 19.03
CA ILE A 67 14.69 -1.57 17.87
C ILE A 67 15.05 -0.11 18.16
N LEU A 68 14.15 0.64 18.82
CA LEU A 68 14.42 2.02 19.21
C LEU A 68 15.60 2.13 20.19
N ASP A 69 15.72 1.19 21.12
CA ASP A 69 16.85 1.11 22.06
C ASP A 69 18.18 0.86 21.33
N LYS A 70 18.18 -0.09 20.38
CA LYS A 70 19.36 -0.37 19.53
C LYS A 70 19.78 0.80 18.64
N LEU A 71 18.84 1.66 18.24
CA LEU A 71 19.12 2.87 17.45
C LEU A 71 19.58 4.05 18.32
N ASN A 72 19.14 4.11 19.57
CA ASN A 72 19.53 5.14 20.55
C ASN A 72 20.79 4.78 21.33
N ALA A 73 21.23 3.52 21.32
CA ALA A 73 22.56 3.16 21.78
C ALA A 73 23.57 4.03 21.02
N PRO A 74 24.44 4.79 21.72
CA PRO A 74 25.45 5.60 21.07
C PRO A 74 26.25 4.65 20.19
N GLN A 75 26.19 4.87 18.88
CA GLN A 75 26.99 4.13 17.93
C GLN A 75 28.44 4.51 18.25
N GLU A 76 29.08 3.73 19.13
CA GLU A 76 30.47 3.90 19.55
C GLU A 76 31.32 3.90 18.29
N ARG A 77 31.68 5.10 17.88
CA ARG A 77 32.72 5.40 16.90
C ARG A 77 33.89 6.01 17.67
#